data_AF-A0A7C1XWH6-F1
#
_entry.id   AF-A0A7C1XWH6-F1
#
_cell.length_a   1.000
_cell.length_b   1.000
_cell.length_c   1.000
_cell.angle_alpha   90.00
_cell.angle_beta   90.00
_cell.angle_gamma   90.00
#
_symmetry.space_group_name_H-M   'P 1'
#
loop_
_entity.id
_entity.type
_entity.pdbx_description
1 polymer ?
#
loop_
_entity_poly.entity_id
_entity_poly.type
_entity_poly.pdbx_seq_one_letter_code
_entity_poly.pdbx_strand_id
1 'polypeptide(L)'
;MGKDVFVKPSMGFWRTWALVVGIMIGSGIFMLPALLAPYGGLGLLSILLTGGGTLLVALMLSRLTKAIPKVGGPYAYAREGLGDFAGFLTMWGYSISNWTSAAAIAVAFVGYADIFIPGLSGNPVGSLGVSLAVIWLLVALNIRGVQEASIFQLITTFLKILPLLLIGVVGLFYTGESHVIDIKPIEGGTLSGLTAAAALSMWAFLGIEAATIPTDDVIRPEKTIPKAMFWGAIMVILIYLLSTLGVMLMVPADVLATSTSPFSDAATIVMGPVGAKFIAVGAMVSMVGALNALVLIGAQTPMAAARDKLFLLSFAKMSKNGTPVFSLMVMGAISSILLVMNYTKGMRGAFEFLILLSTLSVLIPYAFSAVAEMVLLKKVGKSAPRQTMALSLAAFAYSVWVIIGAGDQAVFWGFILLLIGMPIYAWLHIHITDEQV
;
A
#
# COMPACT_ATOMS: atom_id res chain seq x y z
N MET A 1 -9.01 -17.70 -29.06
CA MET A 1 -9.38 -18.34 -27.77
C MET A 1 -8.23 -19.22 -27.32
N GLY A 2 -7.38 -18.72 -26.42
CA GLY A 2 -6.34 -19.54 -25.77
C GLY A 2 -6.99 -20.37 -24.68
N LYS A 3 -6.62 -21.64 -24.55
CA LYS A 3 -7.06 -22.52 -23.46
C LYS A 3 -6.78 -21.82 -22.13
N ASP A 4 -7.80 -21.61 -21.32
CA ASP A 4 -7.64 -21.17 -19.94
C ASP A 4 -6.77 -22.20 -19.21
N VAL A 5 -5.51 -21.84 -18.96
CA VAL A 5 -4.62 -22.61 -18.11
C VAL A 5 -5.15 -22.44 -16.70
N PHE A 6 -6.02 -23.35 -16.26
CA PHE A 6 -6.44 -23.43 -14.87
C PHE A 6 -5.24 -23.78 -14.01
N VAL A 7 -4.54 -22.76 -13.53
CA VAL A 7 -3.50 -22.90 -12.50
C VAL A 7 -4.21 -23.26 -11.21
N LYS A 8 -3.81 -24.37 -10.56
CA LYS A 8 -4.37 -24.74 -9.25
C LYS A 8 -4.03 -23.65 -8.23
N PRO A 9 -4.97 -23.30 -7.32
CA PRO A 9 -4.70 -22.34 -6.25
C PRO A 9 -3.46 -22.76 -5.45
N SER A 10 -2.50 -21.86 -5.32
CA SER A 10 -1.17 -22.14 -4.75
C SER A 10 -0.89 -21.40 -3.44
N MET A 11 -1.76 -20.46 -3.05
CA MET A 11 -1.59 -19.63 -1.86
C MET A 11 -2.43 -20.15 -0.69
N GLY A 12 -1.76 -20.81 0.26
CA GLY A 12 -2.33 -21.10 1.58
C GLY A 12 -2.24 -19.90 2.53
N PHE A 13 -2.74 -20.08 3.77
CA PHE A 13 -2.82 -19.01 4.78
C PHE A 13 -1.54 -18.20 4.95
N TRP A 14 -0.38 -18.85 5.12
CA TRP A 14 0.88 -18.14 5.36
C TRP A 14 1.32 -17.27 4.18
N ARG A 15 1.09 -17.71 2.93
CA ARG A 15 1.40 -16.92 1.73
C ARG A 15 0.42 -15.75 1.58
N THR A 16 -0.86 -15.96 1.86
CA THR A 16 -1.88 -14.89 1.85
C THR A 16 -1.63 -13.87 2.96
N TRP A 17 -1.31 -14.31 4.18
CA TRP A 17 -0.95 -13.45 5.30
C TRP A 17 0.35 -12.68 5.01
N ALA A 18 1.36 -13.34 4.43
CA ALA A 18 2.59 -12.68 4.05
C ALA A 18 2.42 -11.64 2.93
N LEU A 19 1.42 -11.81 2.06
CA LEU A 19 1.06 -10.79 1.08
C LEU A 19 0.49 -9.55 1.77
N VAL A 20 -0.46 -9.70 2.70
CA VAL A 20 -1.04 -8.60 3.48
C VAL A 20 0.02 -7.90 4.33
N VAL A 21 0.73 -8.64 5.17
CA VAL A 21 1.72 -8.05 6.07
C VAL A 21 2.89 -7.49 5.29
N GLY A 22 3.34 -8.19 4.25
CA GLY A 22 4.53 -7.78 3.52
C GLY A 22 4.33 -6.57 2.61
N ILE A 23 3.10 -6.27 2.17
CA ILE A 23 2.82 -5.02 1.47
C ILE A 23 2.69 -3.84 2.44
N MET A 24 1.99 -4.04 3.57
CA MET A 24 1.83 -2.99 4.59
C MET A 24 3.22 -2.62 5.15
N ILE A 25 3.97 -3.63 5.64
CA ILE A 25 5.35 -3.46 6.11
C ILE A 25 6.27 -3.26 4.90
N GLY A 26 6.24 -2.06 4.35
CA GLY A 26 7.08 -1.58 3.25
C GLY A 26 7.91 -0.38 3.68
N SER A 27 8.08 0.61 2.81
CA SER A 27 8.81 1.84 3.18
C SER A 27 8.08 2.71 4.20
N GLY A 28 6.74 2.62 4.25
CA GLY A 28 5.92 3.47 5.10
C GLY A 28 6.31 3.42 6.56
N ILE A 29 6.46 2.22 7.15
CA ILE A 29 6.88 2.11 8.55
C ILE A 29 8.31 2.61 8.77
N PHE A 30 9.23 2.31 7.87
CA PHE A 30 10.63 2.72 7.98
C PHE A 30 10.82 4.23 7.84
N MET A 31 9.83 4.96 7.33
CA MET A 31 9.81 6.41 7.23
C MET A 31 8.85 7.08 8.20
N LEU A 32 8.00 6.29 8.87
CA LEU A 32 6.95 6.80 9.74
C LEU A 32 7.47 7.67 10.89
N PRO A 33 8.59 7.35 11.58
CA PRO A 33 9.14 8.24 12.60
C PRO A 33 9.50 9.62 12.05
N ALA A 34 10.06 9.70 10.85
CA ALA A 34 10.44 10.95 10.21
C ALA A 34 9.19 11.77 9.78
N LEU A 35 8.17 11.10 9.24
CA LEU A 35 6.91 11.74 8.84
C LEU A 35 6.10 12.24 10.04
N LEU A 36 6.17 11.55 11.18
CA LEU A 36 5.38 11.86 12.37
C LEU A 36 6.13 12.73 13.40
N ALA A 37 7.45 12.90 13.25
CA ALA A 37 8.26 13.75 14.14
C ALA A 37 7.71 15.18 14.32
N PRO A 38 7.17 15.86 13.27
CA PRO A 38 6.53 17.17 13.44
C PRO A 38 5.29 17.15 14.35
N TYR A 39 4.63 16.01 14.50
CA TYR A 39 3.37 15.85 15.23
C TYR A 39 3.56 15.32 16.67
N GLY A 40 4.76 14.84 17.02
CA GLY A 40 5.08 14.32 18.35
C GLY A 40 4.07 13.26 18.82
N GLY A 41 3.50 13.43 20.01
CA GLY A 41 2.52 12.50 20.60
C GLY A 41 1.26 12.28 19.76
N LEU A 42 0.83 13.28 18.97
CA LEU A 42 -0.30 13.13 18.05
C LEU A 42 0.01 12.18 16.91
N GLY A 43 1.28 12.09 16.51
CA GLY A 43 1.76 11.09 15.56
C GLY A 43 1.47 9.68 16.05
N LEU A 44 1.86 9.34 17.28
CA LEU A 44 1.60 8.02 17.87
C LEU A 44 0.10 7.71 18.01
N LEU A 45 -0.70 8.70 18.43
CA LEU A 45 -2.16 8.54 18.48
C LEU A 45 -2.76 8.30 17.09
N SER A 46 -2.23 8.96 16.06
CA SER A 46 -2.68 8.75 14.68
C SER A 46 -2.43 7.31 14.20
N ILE A 47 -1.35 6.65 14.62
CA ILE A 47 -1.09 5.24 14.29
C ILE A 47 -2.21 4.34 14.83
N LEU A 48 -2.68 4.59 16.06
CA LEU A 48 -3.77 3.82 16.67
C LEU A 48 -5.10 4.05 15.94
N LEU A 49 -5.41 5.30 15.59
CA LEU A 49 -6.64 5.63 14.88
C LEU A 49 -6.64 5.08 13.45
N THR A 50 -5.54 5.26 12.73
CA THR A 50 -5.34 4.73 11.38
C THR A 50 -5.34 3.20 11.40
N GLY A 51 -4.72 2.57 12.40
CA GLY A 51 -4.77 1.13 12.62
C GLY A 51 -6.19 0.62 12.86
N GLY A 52 -6.95 1.29 13.72
CA GLY A 52 -8.36 0.99 13.98
C GLY A 52 -9.22 1.13 12.73
N GLY A 53 -9.05 2.22 11.96
CA GLY A 53 -9.74 2.43 10.69
C GLY A 53 -9.38 1.38 9.63
N THR A 54 -8.11 0.99 9.56
CA THR A 54 -7.65 -0.09 8.68
C THR A 54 -8.27 -1.43 9.07
N LEU A 55 -8.47 -1.70 10.37
CA LEU A 55 -9.18 -2.88 10.83
C LEU A 55 -10.66 -2.85 10.44
N LEU A 56 -11.33 -1.69 10.47
CA LEU A 56 -12.70 -1.54 9.96
C LEU A 56 -12.76 -1.88 8.46
N VAL A 57 -11.81 -1.36 7.68
CA VAL A 57 -11.69 -1.69 6.24
C VAL A 57 -11.43 -3.19 6.05
N ALA A 58 -10.52 -3.79 6.81
CA ALA A 58 -10.23 -5.23 6.75
C ALA A 58 -11.47 -6.09 7.03
N LEU A 59 -12.27 -5.72 8.02
CA LEU A 59 -13.50 -6.44 8.38
C LEU A 59 -14.59 -6.29 7.32
N MET A 60 -14.72 -5.11 6.70
CA MET A 60 -15.62 -4.85 5.58
C MET A 60 -15.21 -5.68 4.35
N LEU A 61 -13.95 -5.59 3.93
CA LEU A 61 -13.41 -6.37 2.81
C LEU A 61 -13.49 -7.88 3.07
N SER A 62 -13.33 -8.33 4.31
CA SER A 62 -13.49 -9.74 4.70
C SER A 62 -14.90 -10.27 4.42
N ARG A 63 -15.93 -9.44 4.62
CA ARG A 63 -17.32 -9.81 4.37
C ARG A 63 -17.64 -9.79 2.88
N LEU A 64 -17.16 -8.77 2.18
CA LEU A 64 -17.24 -8.71 0.71
C LEU A 64 -16.55 -9.89 0.05
N THR A 65 -15.36 -10.30 0.51
CA THR A 65 -14.64 -11.47 -0.02
C THR A 65 -15.46 -12.76 0.16
N LYS A 66 -16.19 -12.90 1.27
CA LYS A 66 -17.05 -14.07 1.50
C LYS A 66 -18.26 -14.09 0.57
N ALA A 67 -18.81 -12.93 0.26
CA ALA A 67 -19.97 -12.79 -0.62
C ALA A 67 -19.60 -12.85 -2.10
N ILE A 68 -18.44 -12.30 -2.45
CA ILE A 68 -17.94 -12.11 -3.82
C ILE A 68 -16.48 -12.61 -3.88
N PRO A 69 -16.23 -13.93 -3.88
CA PRO A 69 -14.87 -14.47 -3.99
C PRO A 69 -14.39 -14.41 -5.45
N LYS A 70 -14.26 -13.20 -6.00
CA LYS A 70 -13.77 -12.94 -7.37
C LYS A 70 -12.40 -12.24 -7.34
N VAL A 71 -11.64 -12.39 -8.42
CA VAL A 71 -10.37 -11.67 -8.63
C VAL A 71 -10.60 -10.17 -8.78
N GLY A 72 -9.64 -9.37 -8.31
CA GLY A 72 -9.62 -7.92 -8.45
C GLY A 72 -10.04 -7.14 -7.20
N GLY A 73 -10.45 -7.82 -6.12
CA GLY A 73 -10.65 -7.20 -4.81
C GLY A 73 -11.64 -6.02 -4.85
N PRO A 74 -11.25 -4.82 -4.40
CA PRO A 74 -12.12 -3.63 -4.43
C PRO A 74 -12.78 -3.36 -5.79
N TYR A 75 -12.08 -3.62 -6.91
CA TYR A 75 -12.65 -3.48 -8.25
C TYR A 75 -13.90 -4.36 -8.43
N ALA A 76 -13.79 -5.65 -8.08
CA ALA A 76 -14.88 -6.60 -8.24
C ALA A 76 -16.04 -6.24 -7.31
N TYR A 77 -15.76 -5.81 -6.08
CA TYR A 77 -16.79 -5.41 -5.11
C TYR A 77 -17.57 -4.20 -5.59
N ALA A 78 -16.87 -3.16 -6.04
CA ALA A 78 -17.49 -1.95 -6.58
C ALA A 78 -18.35 -2.27 -7.82
N ARG A 79 -17.85 -3.11 -8.72
CA ARG A 79 -18.59 -3.53 -9.92
C ARG A 79 -19.88 -4.28 -9.58
N GLU A 80 -19.81 -5.28 -8.72
CA GLU A 80 -20.99 -6.08 -8.33
C GLU A 80 -22.03 -5.28 -7.55
N GLY A 81 -21.59 -4.33 -6.72
CA GLY A 81 -22.47 -3.49 -5.92
C GLY A 81 -23.07 -2.31 -6.69
N LEU A 82 -22.28 -1.66 -7.53
CA LEU A 82 -22.55 -0.31 -8.07
C LEU A 82 -22.48 -0.23 -9.61
N GLY A 83 -22.12 -1.31 -10.30
CA GLY A 83 -22.06 -1.38 -11.76
C GLY A 83 -20.70 -1.06 -12.37
N ASP A 84 -20.63 -1.17 -13.70
CA ASP A 84 -19.39 -1.16 -14.47
C ASP A 84 -18.57 0.13 -14.33
N PHE A 85 -19.22 1.29 -14.31
CA PHE A 85 -18.53 2.58 -14.17
C PHE A 85 -17.82 2.72 -12.81
N ALA A 86 -18.49 2.32 -11.73
CA ALA A 86 -17.91 2.31 -10.38
C ALA A 86 -16.76 1.30 -10.27
N GLY A 87 -16.92 0.13 -10.90
CA GLY A 87 -15.83 -0.83 -11.07
C GLY A 87 -14.63 -0.20 -11.76
N PHE A 88 -14.82 0.40 -12.94
CA PHE A 88 -13.75 1.04 -13.68
C PHE A 88 -13.02 2.13 -12.87
N LEU A 89 -13.75 3.05 -12.24
CA LEU A 89 -13.13 4.10 -11.41
C LEU A 89 -12.32 3.52 -10.24
N THR A 90 -12.82 2.45 -9.64
CA THR A 90 -12.11 1.73 -8.58
C THR A 90 -10.81 1.11 -9.10
N MET A 91 -10.83 0.44 -10.24
CA MET A 91 -9.62 -0.10 -10.88
C MET A 91 -8.64 1.02 -11.27
N TRP A 92 -9.14 2.12 -11.83
CA TRP A 92 -8.33 3.24 -12.28
C TRP A 92 -7.62 3.95 -11.11
N GLY A 93 -8.36 4.29 -10.06
CA GLY A 93 -7.81 4.85 -8.82
C GLY A 93 -6.81 3.91 -8.16
N TYR A 94 -7.14 2.61 -8.10
CA TYR A 94 -6.23 1.61 -7.57
C TYR A 94 -4.93 1.51 -8.38
N SER A 95 -5.01 1.60 -9.71
CA SER A 95 -3.83 1.58 -10.59
C SER A 95 -2.94 2.80 -10.36
N ILE A 96 -3.53 4.00 -10.24
CA ILE A 96 -2.80 5.22 -9.87
C ILE A 96 -2.06 5.02 -8.54
N SER A 97 -2.74 4.46 -7.53
CA SER A 97 -2.12 4.17 -6.23
C SER A 97 -0.91 3.25 -6.35
N ASN A 98 -1.02 2.16 -7.11
CA ASN A 98 0.08 1.23 -7.29
C ASN A 98 1.27 1.88 -8.00
N TRP A 99 1.03 2.66 -9.06
CA TRP A 99 2.11 3.31 -9.81
C TRP A 99 2.90 4.28 -8.95
N THR A 100 2.19 5.13 -8.19
CA THR A 100 2.79 6.13 -7.29
C THR A 100 3.44 5.48 -6.08
N SER A 101 2.82 4.44 -5.50
CA SER A 101 3.39 3.63 -4.42
C SER A 101 4.73 3.00 -4.81
N ALA A 102 4.79 2.39 -5.99
CA ALA A 102 6.00 1.73 -6.46
C ALA A 102 7.16 2.73 -6.66
N ALA A 103 6.86 3.91 -7.22
CA ALA A 103 7.84 4.98 -7.31
C ALA A 103 8.30 5.46 -5.92
N ALA A 104 7.37 5.69 -4.99
CA ALA A 104 7.69 6.14 -3.64
C ALA A 104 8.58 5.13 -2.88
N ILE A 105 8.23 3.84 -2.90
CA ILE A 105 9.04 2.82 -2.21
C ILE A 105 10.45 2.70 -2.83
N ALA A 106 10.57 2.82 -4.16
CA ALA A 106 11.89 2.81 -4.81
C ALA A 106 12.75 4.02 -4.39
N VAL A 107 12.17 5.21 -4.23
CA VAL A 107 12.87 6.39 -3.68
C VAL A 107 13.31 6.15 -2.24
N ALA A 108 12.45 5.58 -1.40
CA ALA A 108 12.80 5.25 -0.01
C ALA A 108 13.90 4.19 0.08
N PHE A 109 13.93 3.23 -0.86
CA PHE A 109 14.99 2.22 -0.95
C PHE A 109 16.35 2.87 -1.19
N VAL A 110 16.42 3.90 -2.03
CA VAL A 110 17.63 4.69 -2.25
C VAL A 110 18.10 5.38 -0.97
N GLY A 111 17.18 5.91 -0.16
CA GLY A 111 17.51 6.54 1.13
C GLY A 111 18.26 5.59 2.08
N TYR A 112 17.85 4.33 2.16
CA TYR A 112 18.56 3.32 2.93
C TYR A 112 19.82 2.77 2.25
N ALA A 113 19.85 2.74 0.90
CA ALA A 113 21.03 2.34 0.15
C ALA A 113 22.20 3.33 0.27
N ASP A 114 21.91 4.61 0.56
CA ASP A 114 22.92 5.65 0.81
C ASP A 114 23.90 5.29 1.94
N ILE A 115 23.45 4.50 2.93
CA ILE A 115 24.30 3.99 4.02
C ILE A 115 25.46 3.12 3.50
N PHE A 116 25.27 2.45 2.36
CA PHE A 116 26.30 1.62 1.72
C PHE A 116 27.06 2.35 0.63
N ILE A 117 26.41 3.34 0.00
CA ILE A 117 26.97 4.15 -1.08
C ILE A 117 26.76 5.63 -0.70
N PRO A 118 27.62 6.21 0.17
CA PRO A 118 27.44 7.58 0.64
C PRO A 118 27.37 8.59 -0.51
N GLY A 119 26.35 9.44 -0.50
CA GLY A 119 26.11 10.44 -1.55
C GLY A 119 25.24 9.96 -2.71
N LEU A 120 24.76 8.72 -2.68
CA LEU A 120 23.81 8.19 -3.67
C LEU A 120 22.52 9.02 -3.71
N SER A 121 21.96 9.34 -2.56
CA SER A 121 20.74 10.15 -2.41
C SER A 121 20.91 11.59 -2.91
N GLY A 122 22.14 12.12 -2.86
CA GLY A 122 22.51 13.41 -3.41
C GLY A 122 22.80 13.39 -4.92
N ASN A 123 22.82 12.22 -5.55
CA ASN A 123 23.05 12.05 -6.99
C ASN A 123 21.74 11.60 -7.68
N PRO A 124 20.99 12.51 -8.33
CA PRO A 124 19.71 12.19 -8.96
C PRO A 124 19.80 11.08 -10.02
N VAL A 125 20.89 11.03 -10.79
CA VAL A 125 21.09 10.01 -11.84
C VAL A 125 21.35 8.64 -11.21
N GLY A 126 22.20 8.58 -10.18
CA GLY A 126 22.47 7.35 -9.43
C GLY A 126 21.22 6.84 -8.71
N SER A 127 20.50 7.73 -8.05
CA SER A 127 19.23 7.45 -7.38
C SER A 127 18.17 6.90 -8.34
N LEU A 128 18.02 7.53 -9.51
CA LEU A 128 17.12 7.06 -10.56
C LEU A 128 17.53 5.67 -11.07
N GLY A 129 18.82 5.45 -11.34
CA GLY A 129 19.33 4.17 -11.81
C GLY A 129 19.02 3.01 -10.85
N VAL A 130 19.28 3.21 -9.55
CA VAL A 130 18.98 2.21 -8.51
C VAL A 130 17.47 1.98 -8.37
N SER A 131 16.67 3.04 -8.39
CA SER A 131 15.21 2.96 -8.31
C SER A 131 14.59 2.20 -9.49
N LEU A 132 15.07 2.45 -10.71
CA LEU A 132 14.63 1.72 -11.90
C LEU A 132 15.05 0.25 -11.83
N ALA A 133 16.29 -0.02 -11.41
CA ALA A 133 16.80 -1.38 -11.31
C ALA A 133 15.95 -2.25 -10.37
N VAL A 134 15.57 -1.72 -9.19
CA VAL A 134 14.76 -2.49 -8.23
C VAL A 134 13.34 -2.76 -8.76
N ILE A 135 12.69 -1.79 -9.41
CA ILE A 135 11.36 -1.99 -10.00
C ILE A 135 11.42 -3.06 -11.10
N TRP A 136 12.35 -2.93 -12.05
CA TRP A 136 12.42 -3.85 -13.19
C TRP A 136 12.88 -5.26 -12.81
N LEU A 137 13.72 -5.40 -11.77
CA LEU A 137 14.04 -6.71 -11.19
C LEU A 137 12.77 -7.41 -10.69
N LEU A 138 11.88 -6.68 -10.03
CA LEU A 138 10.64 -7.23 -9.47
C LEU A 138 9.56 -7.45 -10.52
N VAL A 139 9.51 -6.61 -11.57
CA VAL A 139 8.71 -6.91 -12.77
C VAL A 139 9.18 -8.22 -13.39
N ALA A 140 10.49 -8.41 -13.57
CA ALA A 140 11.05 -9.65 -14.12
C ALA A 140 10.75 -10.87 -13.23
N LEU A 141 10.82 -10.73 -11.90
CA LEU A 141 10.42 -11.78 -10.94
C LEU A 141 8.94 -12.14 -11.12
N ASN A 142 8.06 -11.15 -11.19
CA ASN A 142 6.61 -11.37 -11.32
C ASN A 142 6.20 -11.93 -12.68
N ILE A 143 6.97 -11.69 -13.74
CA ILE A 143 6.77 -12.34 -15.04
C ILE A 143 6.97 -13.86 -14.94
N ARG A 144 7.89 -14.33 -14.07
CA ARG A 144 8.19 -15.76 -13.92
C ARG A 144 7.02 -16.57 -13.36
N GLY A 145 6.18 -16.00 -12.50
CA GLY A 145 5.00 -16.68 -11.97
C GLY A 145 4.52 -16.13 -10.63
N VAL A 146 3.21 -16.24 -10.39
CA VAL A 146 2.58 -15.83 -9.11
C VAL A 146 3.10 -16.66 -7.94
N GLN A 147 3.36 -17.96 -8.16
CA GLN A 147 3.90 -18.84 -7.12
C GLN A 147 5.28 -18.36 -6.64
N GLU A 148 6.21 -18.06 -7.54
CA GLU A 148 7.55 -17.57 -7.20
C GLU A 148 7.48 -16.23 -6.47
N ALA A 149 6.65 -15.30 -6.96
CA ALA A 149 6.39 -14.04 -6.30
C ALA A 149 5.83 -14.23 -4.88
N SER A 150 4.95 -15.20 -4.65
CA SER A 150 4.37 -15.49 -3.34
C SER A 150 5.37 -16.12 -2.36
N ILE A 151 6.31 -16.95 -2.83
CA ILE A 151 7.37 -17.54 -2.01
C ILE A 151 8.37 -16.46 -1.62
N PHE A 152 8.78 -15.64 -2.58
CA PHE A 152 9.63 -14.48 -2.33
C PHE A 152 8.99 -13.54 -1.30
N GLN A 153 7.68 -13.31 -1.42
CA GLN A 153 6.91 -12.53 -0.46
C GLN A 153 6.97 -13.12 0.95
N LEU A 154 6.78 -14.44 1.09
CA LEU A 154 6.81 -15.11 2.39
C LEU A 154 8.16 -14.93 3.08
N ILE A 155 9.25 -15.18 2.36
CA ILE A 155 10.62 -15.07 2.88
C ILE A 155 10.90 -13.64 3.31
N THR A 156 10.65 -12.66 2.42
CA THR A 156 10.92 -11.25 2.71
C THR A 156 10.06 -10.71 3.86
N THR A 157 8.82 -11.18 4.02
CA THR A 157 7.94 -10.82 5.16
C THR A 157 8.48 -11.30 6.50
N PHE A 158 9.04 -12.50 6.60
CA PHE A 158 9.66 -12.93 7.87
C PHE A 158 10.95 -12.15 8.16
N LEU A 159 11.78 -11.91 7.15
CA LEU A 159 13.05 -11.20 7.31
C LEU A 159 12.87 -9.74 7.74
N LYS A 160 11.83 -9.04 7.25
CA LYS A 160 11.59 -7.62 7.57
C LYS A 160 11.04 -7.37 8.97
N ILE A 161 10.49 -8.38 9.65
CA ILE A 161 9.92 -8.22 11.00
C ILE A 161 11.01 -8.05 12.05
N LEU A 162 12.11 -8.81 11.90
CA LEU A 162 13.22 -8.82 12.84
C LEU A 162 13.82 -7.42 13.13
N PRO A 163 14.23 -6.61 12.14
CA PRO A 163 14.81 -5.29 12.40
C PRO A 163 13.83 -4.34 13.11
N LEU A 164 12.53 -4.42 12.81
CA LEU A 164 11.51 -3.57 13.42
C LEU A 164 11.28 -3.92 14.89
N LEU A 165 11.19 -5.22 15.21
CA LEU A 165 11.07 -5.67 16.59
C LEU A 165 12.34 -5.37 17.38
N LEU A 166 13.52 -5.57 16.78
CA LEU A 166 14.80 -5.29 17.43
C LEU A 166 14.88 -3.81 17.86
N ILE A 167 14.65 -2.88 16.93
CA ILE A 167 14.72 -1.44 17.20
C ILE A 167 13.60 -0.99 18.13
N GLY A 168 12.39 -1.51 17.96
CA GLY A 168 11.27 -1.20 18.85
C GLY A 168 11.53 -1.61 20.29
N VAL A 169 11.99 -2.84 20.52
CA VAL A 169 12.28 -3.34 21.87
C VAL A 169 13.48 -2.63 22.48
N VAL A 170 14.59 -2.47 21.73
CA VAL A 170 15.77 -1.75 22.23
C VAL A 170 15.43 -0.32 22.61
N GLY A 171 14.59 0.36 21.82
CA GLY A 171 14.12 1.72 22.14
C GLY A 171 13.30 1.82 23.43
N LEU A 172 12.47 0.81 23.74
CA LEU A 172 11.69 0.80 25.00
C LEU A 172 12.57 0.68 26.24
N PHE A 173 13.71 -0.02 26.13
CA PHE A 173 14.67 -0.21 27.22
C PHE A 173 15.87 0.72 27.11
N TYR A 174 15.82 1.72 26.24
CA TYR A 174 16.91 2.67 26.06
C TYR A 174 17.06 3.54 27.32
N THR A 175 18.23 3.47 27.96
CA THR A 175 18.54 4.17 29.21
C THR A 175 19.41 5.42 29.00
N GLY A 176 19.65 5.83 27.76
CA GLY A 176 20.36 7.08 27.45
C GLY A 176 19.47 8.31 27.62
N GLU A 177 19.81 9.41 26.94
CA GLU A 177 18.92 10.58 26.88
C GLU A 177 17.64 10.22 26.11
N SER A 178 16.60 9.81 26.83
CA SER A 178 15.29 9.53 26.25
C SER A 178 14.57 10.85 25.96
N HIS A 179 14.00 10.98 24.76
CA HIS A 179 13.26 12.18 24.40
C HIS A 179 11.79 12.09 24.84
N VAL A 180 11.30 13.16 25.48
CA VAL A 180 9.88 13.29 25.82
C VAL A 180 9.08 13.49 24.53
N ILE A 181 8.07 12.66 24.33
CA ILE A 181 7.20 12.72 23.16
C ILE A 181 5.98 13.60 23.52
N ASP A 182 6.18 14.90 23.49
CA ASP A 182 5.14 15.87 23.84
C ASP A 182 4.09 16.02 22.72
N ILE A 183 2.86 16.37 23.14
CA ILE A 183 1.84 16.91 22.24
C ILE A 183 2.18 18.37 22.00
N LYS A 184 2.76 18.67 20.83
CA LYS A 184 3.09 20.04 20.45
C LYS A 184 1.83 20.78 19.98
N PRO A 185 1.70 22.09 20.27
CA PRO A 185 0.72 22.94 19.61
C PRO A 185 0.94 22.92 18.09
N ILE A 186 -0.13 22.71 17.32
CA ILE A 186 -0.10 22.68 15.85
C ILE A 186 -1.06 23.74 15.33
N GLU A 187 -0.68 24.43 14.26
CA GLU A 187 -1.56 25.37 13.56
C GLU A 187 -2.85 24.68 13.11
N GLY A 188 -4.00 25.30 13.38
CA GLY A 188 -5.32 24.69 13.18
C GLY A 188 -5.77 23.72 14.28
N GLY A 189 -4.97 23.54 15.34
CA GLY A 189 -5.34 22.79 16.55
C GLY A 189 -5.14 21.28 16.47
N THR A 190 -5.38 20.61 17.59
CA THR A 190 -5.12 19.17 17.79
C THR A 190 -5.80 18.28 16.75
N LEU A 191 -7.05 18.60 16.38
CA LEU A 191 -7.80 17.81 15.41
C LEU A 191 -7.21 17.90 13.99
N SER A 192 -6.76 19.09 13.59
CA SER A 192 -6.09 19.30 12.30
C SER A 192 -4.80 18.50 12.24
N GLY A 193 -3.95 18.62 13.27
CA GLY A 193 -2.70 17.87 13.37
C GLY A 193 -2.90 16.36 13.37
N LEU A 194 -3.90 15.85 14.10
CA LEU A 194 -4.25 14.44 14.13
C LEU A 194 -4.74 13.92 12.76
N THR A 195 -5.50 14.74 12.03
CA THR A 195 -6.05 14.39 10.72
C THR A 195 -4.95 14.32 9.66
N ALA A 196 -4.01 15.27 9.66
CA ALA A 196 -2.84 15.24 8.79
C ALA A 196 -1.91 14.05 9.12
N ALA A 197 -1.62 13.83 10.41
CA ALA A 197 -0.83 12.69 10.86
C ALA A 197 -1.48 11.34 10.51
N ALA A 198 -2.82 11.25 10.53
CA ALA A 198 -3.54 10.04 10.13
C ALA A 198 -3.39 9.74 8.63
N ALA A 199 -3.36 10.75 7.77
CA ALA A 199 -3.11 10.59 6.33
C ALA A 199 -1.68 10.12 6.04
N LEU A 200 -0.69 10.67 6.74
CA LEU A 200 0.70 10.20 6.65
C LEU A 200 0.85 8.79 7.23
N SER A 201 0.18 8.48 8.34
CA SER A 201 0.18 7.12 8.90
C SER A 201 -0.50 6.13 7.96
N MET A 202 -1.55 6.53 7.25
CA MET A 202 -2.29 5.64 6.36
C MET A 202 -1.40 5.10 5.25
N TRP A 203 -0.41 5.85 4.78
CA TRP A 203 0.63 5.35 3.87
C TRP A 203 1.25 4.02 4.34
N ALA A 204 1.57 3.90 5.63
CA ALA A 204 2.16 2.69 6.18
C ALA A 204 1.16 1.53 6.28
N PHE A 205 -0.14 1.81 6.31
CA PHE A 205 -1.21 0.82 6.42
C PHE A 205 -1.83 0.42 5.07
N LEU A 206 -1.37 0.98 3.95
CA LEU A 206 -1.87 0.61 2.62
C LEU A 206 -1.57 -0.86 2.29
N GLY A 207 -2.48 -1.49 1.53
CA GLY A 207 -2.31 -2.86 1.05
C GLY A 207 -3.00 -3.93 1.90
N ILE A 208 -3.82 -3.56 2.88
CA ILE A 208 -4.65 -4.51 3.65
C ILE A 208 -5.54 -5.38 2.74
N GLU A 209 -6.00 -4.81 1.63
CA GLU A 209 -6.80 -5.40 0.57
C GLU A 209 -6.01 -6.33 -0.37
N ALA A 210 -4.67 -6.34 -0.33
CA ALA A 210 -3.85 -7.02 -1.33
C ALA A 210 -4.19 -8.51 -1.50
N ALA A 211 -4.58 -9.19 -0.41
CA ALA A 211 -5.02 -10.59 -0.45
C ALA A 211 -6.34 -10.83 -1.19
N THR A 212 -7.16 -9.79 -1.38
CA THR A 212 -8.45 -9.86 -2.11
C THR A 212 -8.30 -9.77 -3.62
N ILE A 213 -7.11 -9.45 -4.12
CA ILE A 213 -6.87 -9.24 -5.55
C ILE A 213 -6.59 -10.57 -6.25
N PRO A 214 -5.62 -11.41 -5.80
CA PRO A 214 -5.34 -12.72 -6.39
C PRO A 214 -6.27 -13.81 -5.87
N THR A 215 -7.58 -13.55 -5.80
CA THR A 215 -8.55 -14.47 -5.17
C THR A 215 -8.52 -15.88 -5.76
N ASP A 216 -8.37 -16.02 -7.08
CA ASP A 216 -8.30 -17.32 -7.77
C ASP A 216 -7.07 -18.16 -7.35
N ASP A 217 -5.98 -17.51 -6.92
CA ASP A 217 -4.75 -18.18 -6.49
C ASP A 217 -4.80 -18.63 -5.01
N VAL A 218 -5.81 -18.20 -4.24
CA VAL A 218 -5.93 -18.48 -2.81
C VAL A 218 -6.76 -19.73 -2.54
N ILE A 219 -6.26 -20.61 -1.66
CA ILE A 219 -6.97 -21.80 -1.23
C ILE A 219 -8.10 -21.41 -0.25
N ARG A 220 -9.37 -21.70 -0.60
CA ARG A 220 -10.57 -21.34 0.20
C ARG A 220 -10.62 -19.84 0.51
N PRO A 221 -10.69 -18.97 -0.51
CA PRO A 221 -10.54 -17.52 -0.36
C PRO A 221 -11.50 -16.92 0.68
N GLU A 222 -12.74 -17.42 0.74
CA GLU A 222 -13.79 -17.00 1.67
C GLU A 222 -13.46 -17.24 3.15
N LYS A 223 -12.47 -18.09 3.44
CA LYS A 223 -11.98 -18.35 4.81
C LYS A 223 -10.56 -17.84 5.03
N THR A 224 -9.70 -18.00 4.04
CA THR A 224 -8.27 -17.71 4.17
C THR A 224 -7.98 -16.21 4.12
N ILE A 225 -8.59 -15.48 3.17
CA ILE A 225 -8.37 -14.03 3.01
C ILE A 225 -8.86 -13.25 4.24
N PRO A 226 -10.08 -13.48 4.78
CA PRO A 226 -10.51 -12.81 6.01
C PRO A 226 -9.59 -13.01 7.20
N LYS A 227 -9.09 -14.24 7.40
CA LYS A 227 -8.16 -14.55 8.50
C LYS A 227 -6.81 -13.86 8.30
N ALA A 228 -6.30 -13.86 7.07
CA ALA A 228 -5.03 -13.21 6.73
C ALA A 228 -5.09 -11.70 6.96
N MET A 229 -6.17 -11.04 6.52
CA MET A 229 -6.36 -9.59 6.72
C MET A 229 -6.51 -9.24 8.20
N PHE A 230 -7.33 -9.96 8.96
CA PHE A 230 -7.54 -9.67 10.39
C PHE A 230 -6.25 -9.82 11.20
N TRP A 231 -5.58 -10.98 11.11
CA TRP A 231 -4.34 -11.20 11.86
C TRP A 231 -3.17 -10.39 11.33
N GLY A 232 -3.14 -10.11 10.02
CA GLY A 232 -2.16 -9.21 9.43
C GLY A 232 -2.30 -7.79 9.97
N ALA A 233 -3.51 -7.23 9.98
CA ALA A 233 -3.77 -5.89 10.51
C ALA A 233 -3.36 -5.76 11.99
N ILE A 234 -3.80 -6.67 12.86
CA ILE A 234 -3.44 -6.62 14.28
C ILE A 234 -1.93 -6.65 14.49
N MET A 235 -1.24 -7.54 13.79
CA MET A 235 0.21 -7.67 13.90
C MET A 235 0.95 -6.41 13.42
N VAL A 236 0.50 -5.83 12.29
CA VAL A 236 1.07 -4.58 11.75
C VAL A 236 0.86 -3.41 12.71
N ILE A 237 -0.35 -3.25 13.28
CA ILE A 237 -0.65 -2.18 14.25
C ILE A 237 0.32 -2.25 15.44
N LEU A 238 0.51 -3.44 16.00
CA LEU A 238 1.38 -3.64 17.16
C LEU A 238 2.85 -3.35 16.83
N ILE A 239 3.34 -3.85 15.68
CA ILE A 239 4.71 -3.58 15.25
C ILE A 239 4.91 -2.08 15.02
N TYR A 240 3.98 -1.41 14.36
CA TYR A 240 4.13 0.00 14.00
C TYR A 240 4.19 0.90 15.21
N LEU A 241 3.31 0.65 16.19
CA LEU A 241 3.31 1.38 17.44
C LEU A 241 4.64 1.17 18.18
N LEU A 242 5.04 -0.09 18.36
CA LEU A 242 6.25 -0.47 19.08
C LEU A 242 7.51 0.11 18.42
N SER A 243 7.66 -0.09 17.11
CA SER A 243 8.87 0.30 16.38
C SER A 243 8.98 1.81 16.23
N THR A 244 7.86 2.50 15.99
CA THR A 244 7.87 3.98 15.86
C THR A 244 8.15 4.64 17.21
N LEU A 245 7.51 4.15 18.28
CA LEU A 245 7.78 4.61 19.64
C LEU A 245 9.25 4.41 20.00
N GLY A 246 9.81 3.22 19.75
CA GLY A 246 11.21 2.93 20.02
C GLY A 246 12.17 3.90 19.34
N VAL A 247 11.95 4.21 18.05
CA VAL A 247 12.77 5.19 17.32
C VAL A 247 12.60 6.61 17.89
N MET A 248 11.38 7.04 18.16
CA MET A 248 11.10 8.40 18.69
C MET A 248 11.65 8.62 20.10
N LEU A 249 11.80 7.57 20.90
CA LEU A 249 12.44 7.66 22.21
C LEU A 249 13.96 7.85 22.11
N MET A 250 14.59 7.32 21.05
CA MET A 250 16.05 7.31 20.87
C MET A 250 16.58 8.50 20.07
N VAL A 251 15.81 9.00 19.09
CA VAL A 251 16.29 10.02 18.15
C VAL A 251 15.53 11.34 18.34
N PRO A 252 16.22 12.50 18.43
CA PRO A 252 15.58 13.81 18.53
C PRO A 252 14.62 14.09 17.36
N ALA A 253 13.53 14.81 17.64
CA ALA A 253 12.48 15.07 16.66
C ALA A 253 12.94 15.93 15.46
N ASP A 254 13.85 16.88 15.68
CA ASP A 254 14.46 17.73 14.63
C ASP A 254 15.36 16.92 13.69
N VAL A 255 16.12 15.96 14.24
CA VAL A 255 16.91 15.01 13.45
C VAL A 255 15.99 14.07 12.67
N LEU A 256 14.98 13.48 13.31
CA LEU A 256 14.01 12.62 12.64
C LEU A 256 13.28 13.34 11.51
N ALA A 257 12.87 14.58 11.74
CA ALA A 257 12.16 15.39 10.75
C ALA A 257 13.00 15.71 9.50
N THR A 258 14.29 15.38 9.45
CA THR A 258 15.13 15.53 8.24
C THR A 258 15.76 14.22 7.77
N SER A 259 15.52 13.13 8.49
CA SER A 259 16.10 11.82 8.21
C SER A 259 15.50 11.13 6.98
N THR A 260 16.37 10.48 6.21
CA THR A 260 16.03 9.55 5.13
C THR A 260 16.10 8.08 5.56
N SER A 261 16.61 7.80 6.77
CA SER A 261 16.78 6.44 7.31
C SER A 261 16.64 6.39 8.84
N PRO A 262 15.49 6.79 9.43
CA PRO A 262 15.35 7.03 10.86
C PRO A 262 15.59 5.80 11.74
N PHE A 263 15.32 4.60 11.21
CA PHE A 263 15.64 3.36 11.90
C PHE A 263 17.15 3.08 11.96
N SER A 264 17.88 3.43 10.90
CA SER A 264 19.34 3.32 10.89
C SER A 264 20.00 4.37 11.78
N ASP A 265 19.39 5.56 11.88
CA ASP A 265 19.84 6.62 12.79
C ASP A 265 19.71 6.16 14.25
N ALA A 266 18.53 5.62 14.61
CA ALA A 266 18.31 4.99 15.91
C ALA A 266 19.33 3.87 16.18
N ALA A 267 19.53 2.97 15.21
CA ALA A 267 20.50 1.89 15.33
C ALA A 267 21.94 2.38 15.50
N THR A 268 22.30 3.53 14.92
CA THR A 268 23.62 4.14 15.09
C THR A 268 23.87 4.53 16.54
N ILE A 269 22.84 5.04 17.23
CA ILE A 269 22.92 5.45 18.64
C ILE A 269 23.17 4.24 19.54
N VAL A 270 22.45 3.14 19.35
CA VAL A 270 22.46 1.99 20.28
C VAL A 270 23.40 0.84 19.88
N MET A 271 23.70 0.68 18.59
CA MET A 271 24.46 -0.45 18.04
C MET A 271 25.64 0.00 17.15
N GLY A 272 25.85 1.31 16.99
CA GLY A 272 26.90 1.88 16.15
C GLY A 272 26.70 1.63 14.64
N PRO A 273 27.73 1.95 13.82
CA PRO A 273 27.63 1.89 12.35
C PRO A 273 27.31 0.50 11.79
N VAL A 274 27.72 -0.57 12.49
CA VAL A 274 27.43 -1.95 12.08
C VAL A 274 25.94 -2.27 12.27
N GLY A 275 25.34 -1.83 13.39
CA GLY A 275 23.91 -1.96 13.62
C GLY A 275 23.08 -1.17 12.61
N ALA A 276 23.52 0.05 12.27
CA ALA A 276 22.89 0.87 11.24
C ALA A 276 22.85 0.16 9.88
N LYS A 277 23.97 -0.45 9.46
CA LYS A 277 24.02 -1.26 8.22
C LYS A 277 23.10 -2.49 8.31
N PHE A 278 23.07 -3.19 9.43
CA PHE A 278 22.18 -4.35 9.61
C PHE A 278 20.70 -3.96 9.46
N ILE A 279 20.28 -2.87 10.10
CA ILE A 279 18.91 -2.35 9.99
C ILE A 279 18.63 -1.85 8.57
N ALA A 280 19.59 -1.22 7.91
CA ALA A 280 19.45 -0.78 6.54
C ALA A 280 19.21 -1.95 5.56
N VAL A 281 19.93 -3.06 5.70
CA VAL A 281 19.66 -4.28 4.92
C VAL A 281 18.23 -4.76 5.18
N GLY A 282 17.80 -4.81 6.44
CA GLY A 282 16.46 -5.21 6.82
C GLY A 282 15.36 -4.34 6.19
N ALA A 283 15.56 -3.01 6.20
CA ALA A 283 14.67 -2.05 5.57
C ALA A 283 14.64 -2.21 4.04
N MET A 284 15.79 -2.40 3.41
CA MET A 284 15.89 -2.63 1.96
C MET A 284 15.19 -3.94 1.54
N VAL A 285 15.39 -5.03 2.28
CA VAL A 285 14.66 -6.30 2.09
C VAL A 285 13.16 -6.10 2.26
N SER A 286 12.76 -5.28 3.24
CA SER A 286 11.36 -4.92 3.44
C SER A 286 10.76 -4.24 2.21
N MET A 287 11.42 -3.20 1.72
CA MET A 287 10.96 -2.40 0.58
C MET A 287 10.88 -3.22 -0.71
N VAL A 288 11.87 -4.10 -0.95
CA VAL A 288 11.85 -5.04 -2.07
C VAL A 288 10.66 -6.02 -1.96
N GLY A 289 10.40 -6.55 -0.76
CA GLY A 289 9.23 -7.40 -0.52
C GLY A 289 7.89 -6.66 -0.71
N ALA A 290 7.78 -5.40 -0.29
CA ALA A 290 6.56 -4.61 -0.50
C ALA A 290 6.35 -4.26 -1.97
N LEU A 291 7.41 -3.87 -2.69
CA LEU A 291 7.38 -3.65 -4.13
C LEU A 291 6.98 -4.91 -4.90
N ASN A 292 7.42 -6.10 -4.48
CA ASN A 292 7.03 -7.35 -5.10
C ASN A 292 5.51 -7.55 -5.04
N ALA A 293 4.92 -7.35 -3.86
CA ALA A 293 3.47 -7.43 -3.68
C ALA A 293 2.72 -6.39 -4.52
N LEU A 294 3.21 -5.14 -4.55
CA LEU A 294 2.61 -4.05 -5.35
C LEU A 294 2.65 -4.32 -6.84
N VAL A 295 3.78 -4.80 -7.36
CA VAL A 295 3.91 -5.15 -8.79
C VAL A 295 2.96 -6.29 -9.14
N LEU A 296 2.83 -7.29 -8.25
CA LEU A 296 1.89 -8.39 -8.44
C LEU A 296 0.44 -7.89 -8.52
N ILE A 297 -0.03 -7.17 -7.51
CA ILE A 297 -1.45 -6.75 -7.43
C ILE A 297 -1.77 -5.63 -8.42
N GLY A 298 -0.83 -4.71 -8.65
CA GLY A 298 -0.95 -3.62 -9.61
C GLY A 298 -1.10 -4.13 -11.05
N ALA A 299 -0.57 -5.31 -11.35
CA ALA A 299 -0.82 -5.96 -12.64
C ALA A 299 -2.14 -6.75 -12.69
N GLN A 300 -2.59 -7.30 -11.56
CA GLN A 300 -3.79 -8.13 -11.51
C GLN A 300 -5.10 -7.33 -11.56
N THR A 301 -5.16 -6.13 -10.96
CA THR A 301 -6.40 -5.33 -10.94
C THR A 301 -6.82 -4.86 -12.35
N PRO A 302 -5.93 -4.30 -13.19
CA PRO A 302 -6.27 -3.98 -14.59
C PRO A 302 -6.56 -5.23 -15.44
N MET A 303 -5.88 -6.35 -15.15
CA MET A 303 -6.14 -7.63 -15.80
C MET A 303 -7.55 -8.13 -15.50
N ALA A 304 -8.00 -8.03 -14.25
CA ALA A 304 -9.37 -8.38 -13.84
C ALA A 304 -10.41 -7.55 -14.60
N ALA A 305 -10.20 -6.23 -14.68
CA ALA A 305 -11.08 -5.34 -15.43
C ALA A 305 -11.09 -5.63 -16.94
N ALA A 306 -9.94 -6.00 -17.51
CA ALA A 306 -9.85 -6.38 -18.92
C ALA A 306 -10.56 -7.71 -19.21
N ARG A 307 -10.55 -8.69 -18.29
CA ARG A 307 -11.31 -9.94 -18.43
C ARG A 307 -12.82 -9.69 -18.48
N ASP A 308 -13.28 -8.68 -17.72
CA ASP A 308 -14.66 -8.23 -17.71
C ASP A 308 -15.00 -7.26 -18.86
N LYS A 309 -14.11 -7.09 -19.85
CA LYS A 309 -14.25 -6.16 -20.99
C LYS A 309 -14.45 -4.68 -20.57
N LEU A 310 -14.02 -4.31 -19.37
CA LEU A 310 -14.03 -2.93 -18.86
C LEU A 310 -12.67 -2.23 -19.02
N PHE A 311 -11.69 -2.91 -19.59
CA PHE A 311 -10.38 -2.36 -19.87
C PHE A 311 -9.78 -2.99 -21.12
N LEU A 312 -8.66 -2.44 -21.60
CA LEU A 312 -7.96 -2.90 -22.80
C LEU A 312 -7.68 -4.41 -22.73
N LEU A 313 -8.19 -5.18 -23.70
CA LEU A 313 -8.09 -6.65 -23.74
C LEU A 313 -6.65 -7.18 -23.69
N SER A 314 -5.67 -6.38 -24.10
CA SER A 314 -4.24 -6.72 -23.96
C SER A 314 -3.81 -6.97 -22.51
N PHE A 315 -4.46 -6.35 -21.52
CA PHE A 315 -4.20 -6.58 -20.10
C PHE A 315 -4.73 -7.95 -19.62
N ALA A 316 -5.71 -8.54 -20.30
CA ALA A 316 -6.24 -9.86 -19.98
C ALA A 316 -5.36 -11.01 -20.51
N LYS A 317 -4.39 -10.73 -21.40
CA LYS A 317 -3.52 -11.74 -22.01
C LYS A 317 -2.57 -12.34 -20.98
N MET A 318 -2.70 -13.65 -20.75
CA MET A 318 -1.87 -14.41 -19.83
C MET A 318 -0.66 -15.03 -20.55
N SER A 319 0.49 -15.06 -19.89
CA SER A 319 1.67 -15.80 -20.33
C SER A 319 1.52 -17.31 -20.11
N LYS A 320 2.48 -18.10 -20.62
CA LYS A 320 2.59 -19.54 -20.32
C LYS A 320 2.70 -19.83 -18.81
N ASN A 321 3.20 -18.87 -18.05
CA ASN A 321 3.40 -18.99 -16.60
C ASN A 321 2.20 -18.45 -15.80
N GLY A 322 1.08 -18.12 -16.45
CA GLY A 322 -0.12 -17.63 -15.78
C GLY A 322 -0.01 -16.20 -15.25
N THR A 323 0.76 -15.33 -15.91
CA THR A 323 0.96 -13.93 -15.49
C THR A 323 0.58 -12.93 -16.59
N PRO A 324 -0.04 -11.77 -16.26
CA PRO A 324 -0.40 -10.76 -17.24
C PRO A 324 0.80 -9.87 -17.59
N VAL A 325 1.68 -10.37 -18.47
CA VAL A 325 2.97 -9.71 -18.79
C VAL A 325 2.78 -8.28 -19.29
N PHE A 326 1.79 -8.03 -20.15
CA PHE A 326 1.53 -6.67 -20.63
C PHE A 326 1.19 -5.70 -19.50
N SER A 327 0.36 -6.14 -18.54
CA SER A 327 0.00 -5.36 -17.36
C SER A 327 1.22 -5.06 -16.48
N LEU A 328 2.09 -6.06 -16.27
CA LEU A 328 3.36 -5.91 -15.55
C LEU A 328 4.31 -4.91 -16.21
N MET A 329 4.43 -4.94 -17.54
CA MET A 329 5.26 -4.01 -18.29
C MET A 329 4.74 -2.57 -18.19
N VAL A 330 3.42 -2.37 -18.29
CA VAL A 330 2.80 -1.05 -18.13
C VAL A 330 2.98 -0.51 -16.72
N MET A 331 2.79 -1.34 -15.69
CA MET A 331 3.08 -1.01 -14.30
C MET A 331 4.53 -0.51 -14.14
N GLY A 332 5.51 -1.26 -14.63
CA GLY A 332 6.92 -0.87 -14.58
C GLY A 332 7.22 0.42 -15.35
N ALA A 333 6.64 0.58 -16.54
CA ALA A 333 6.85 1.75 -17.39
C ALA A 333 6.27 3.04 -16.77
N ILE A 334 5.03 3.00 -16.26
CA ILE A 334 4.40 4.18 -15.65
C ILE A 334 5.13 4.58 -14.36
N SER A 335 5.48 3.61 -13.50
CA SER A 335 6.30 3.90 -12.32
C SER A 335 7.68 4.46 -12.68
N SER A 336 8.29 4.02 -13.78
CA SER A 336 9.55 4.59 -14.29
C SER A 336 9.40 6.04 -14.72
N ILE A 337 8.31 6.39 -15.41
CA ILE A 337 8.00 7.78 -15.79
C ILE A 337 7.84 8.66 -14.55
N LEU A 338 7.11 8.17 -13.54
CA LEU A 338 6.93 8.89 -12.28
C LEU A 338 8.26 9.10 -11.54
N LEU A 339 9.18 8.13 -11.57
CA LEU A 339 10.52 8.30 -11.01
C LEU A 339 11.33 9.36 -11.74
N VAL A 340 11.31 9.38 -13.07
CA VAL A 340 11.99 10.41 -13.87
C VAL A 340 11.43 11.80 -13.53
N MET A 341 10.11 11.93 -13.41
CA MET A 341 9.46 13.19 -13.00
C MET A 341 9.82 13.60 -11.57
N ASN A 342 9.97 12.64 -10.65
CA ASN A 342 10.32 12.89 -9.26
C ASN A 342 11.75 13.44 -9.14
N TYR A 343 12.73 12.77 -9.75
CA TYR A 343 14.15 13.14 -9.64
C TYR A 343 14.55 14.38 -10.46
N THR A 344 13.70 14.87 -11.36
CA THR A 344 13.95 16.09 -12.14
C THR A 344 13.47 17.38 -11.46
N LYS A 345 12.56 17.31 -10.48
CA LYS A 345 11.93 18.51 -9.86
C LYS A 345 12.44 18.89 -8.45
N GLY A 346 13.46 18.22 -7.93
CA GLY A 346 14.05 18.53 -6.62
C GLY A 346 13.42 17.75 -5.46
N MET A 347 14.28 17.26 -4.57
CA MET A 347 14.00 16.23 -3.56
C MET A 347 13.09 16.69 -2.40
N ARG A 348 12.38 15.69 -1.85
CA ARG A 348 11.47 15.67 -0.69
C ARG A 348 10.01 15.97 -0.98
N GLY A 349 9.66 17.15 -1.48
CA GLY A 349 8.25 17.51 -1.76
C GLY A 349 7.58 16.54 -2.74
N ALA A 350 8.35 16.04 -3.71
CA ALA A 350 7.84 15.08 -4.69
C ALA A 350 7.59 13.67 -4.10
N PHE A 351 8.33 13.25 -3.06
CA PHE A 351 8.11 11.96 -2.40
C PHE A 351 6.87 12.00 -1.50
N GLU A 352 6.74 13.04 -0.69
CA GLU A 352 5.55 13.26 0.15
C GLU A 352 4.28 13.41 -0.71
N PHE A 353 4.37 14.14 -1.82
CA PHE A 353 3.28 14.23 -2.78
C PHE A 353 2.89 12.86 -3.38
N LEU A 354 3.86 12.02 -3.75
CA LEU A 354 3.58 10.67 -4.25
C LEU A 354 2.90 9.80 -3.17
N ILE A 355 3.33 9.91 -1.91
CA ILE A 355 2.71 9.22 -0.78
C ILE A 355 1.25 9.65 -0.63
N LEU A 356 1.00 10.97 -0.52
CA LEU A 356 -0.34 11.50 -0.30
C LEU A 356 -1.27 11.15 -1.46
N LEU A 357 -0.76 11.24 -2.70
CA LEU A 357 -1.50 10.86 -3.89
C LEU A 357 -1.83 9.37 -3.91
N SER A 358 -0.90 8.49 -3.53
CA SER A 358 -1.14 7.06 -3.44
C SER A 358 -2.18 6.74 -2.37
N THR A 359 -2.03 7.31 -1.17
CA THR A 359 -2.96 7.15 -0.05
C THR A 359 -4.37 7.53 -0.48
N LEU A 360 -4.55 8.71 -1.06
CA LEU A 360 -5.85 9.15 -1.55
C LEU A 360 -6.42 8.20 -2.61
N SER A 361 -5.58 7.78 -3.56
CA SER A 361 -6.02 6.96 -4.70
C SER A 361 -6.50 5.58 -4.28
N VAL A 362 -6.06 5.06 -3.11
CA VAL A 362 -6.55 3.79 -2.54
C VAL A 362 -7.76 3.94 -1.62
N LEU A 363 -7.87 5.08 -0.90
CA LEU A 363 -9.02 5.34 -0.02
C LEU A 363 -10.34 5.42 -0.80
N ILE A 364 -10.27 5.80 -2.07
CA ILE A 364 -11.42 5.85 -2.96
C ILE A 364 -11.95 4.44 -3.24
N PRO A 365 -11.16 3.46 -3.70
CA PRO A 365 -11.52 2.04 -3.71
C PRO A 365 -12.14 1.52 -2.41
N TYR A 366 -11.66 1.93 -1.24
CA TYR A 366 -12.26 1.53 0.04
C TYR A 366 -13.64 2.16 0.25
N ALA A 367 -13.79 3.45 -0.06
CA ALA A 367 -15.08 4.13 0.00
C ALA A 367 -16.10 3.50 -0.95
N PHE A 368 -15.70 3.19 -2.20
CA PHE A 368 -16.53 2.47 -3.16
C PHE A 368 -16.90 1.06 -2.66
N SER A 369 -15.96 0.33 -2.07
CA SER A 369 -16.22 -1.00 -1.48
C SER A 369 -17.23 -0.92 -0.33
N ALA A 370 -17.11 0.10 0.53
CA ALA A 370 -18.04 0.31 1.62
C ALA A 370 -19.46 0.62 1.11
N VAL A 371 -19.60 1.51 0.12
CA VAL A 371 -20.92 1.83 -0.48
C VAL A 371 -21.48 0.61 -1.23
N ALA A 372 -20.63 -0.16 -1.92
CA ALA A 372 -21.03 -1.40 -2.56
C ALA A 372 -21.60 -2.42 -1.56
N GLU A 373 -20.95 -2.61 -0.40
CA GLU A 373 -21.49 -3.47 0.67
C GLU A 373 -22.87 -2.98 1.14
N MET A 374 -23.05 -1.67 1.34
CA MET A 374 -24.35 -1.11 1.76
C MET A 374 -25.46 -1.38 0.73
N VAL A 375 -25.17 -1.22 -0.56
CA VAL A 375 -26.13 -1.49 -1.64
C VAL A 375 -26.46 -2.99 -1.72
N LEU A 376 -25.46 -3.85 -1.58
CA LEU A 376 -25.65 -5.30 -1.57
C LEU A 376 -26.48 -5.76 -0.36
N LEU A 377 -26.27 -5.17 0.83
CA LEU A 377 -27.08 -5.46 2.02
C LEU A 377 -28.55 -5.08 1.83
N LYS A 378 -28.85 -4.01 1.09
CA LYS A 378 -30.24 -3.63 0.80
C LYS A 378 -30.95 -4.68 -0.05
N LYS A 379 -30.23 -5.36 -0.96
CA LYS A 379 -30.77 -6.49 -1.74
C LYS A 379 -31.12 -7.70 -0.87
N VAL A 380 -30.45 -7.88 0.28
CA VAL A 380 -30.75 -8.92 1.29
C VAL A 380 -31.99 -8.58 2.14
N GLY A 381 -32.42 -7.31 2.17
CA GLY A 381 -33.65 -6.87 2.84
C GLY A 381 -33.57 -6.87 4.36
N LYS A 382 -34.70 -7.14 5.06
CA LYS A 382 -34.81 -7.08 6.53
C LYS A 382 -33.89 -8.07 7.28
N SER A 383 -33.34 -9.06 6.58
CA SER A 383 -32.40 -10.04 7.12
C SER A 383 -30.96 -9.53 7.17
N ALA A 384 -30.68 -8.34 6.62
CA ALA A 384 -29.35 -7.74 6.66
C ALA A 384 -28.95 -7.36 8.10
N PRO A 385 -27.80 -7.84 8.62
CA PRO A 385 -27.36 -7.50 9.96
C PRO A 385 -27.07 -6.00 10.09
N ARG A 386 -27.70 -5.31 11.06
CA ARG A 386 -27.48 -3.86 11.32
C ARG A 386 -26.02 -3.54 11.64
N GLN A 387 -25.32 -4.46 12.29
CA GLN A 387 -23.89 -4.36 12.57
C GLN A 387 -23.04 -4.34 11.29
N THR A 388 -23.53 -4.95 10.20
CA THR A 388 -22.84 -4.88 8.91
C THR A 388 -22.92 -3.49 8.32
N MET A 389 -24.13 -2.91 8.27
CA MET A 389 -24.34 -1.54 7.81
C MET A 389 -23.52 -0.53 8.61
N ALA A 390 -23.51 -0.64 9.94
CA ALA A 390 -22.75 0.26 10.81
C ALA A 390 -21.23 0.16 10.54
N LEU A 391 -20.71 -1.05 10.29
CA LEU A 391 -19.31 -1.25 10.00
C LEU A 391 -18.93 -0.67 8.62
N SER A 392 -19.74 -0.88 7.58
CA SER A 392 -19.50 -0.27 6.26
C SER A 392 -19.52 1.26 6.36
N LEU A 393 -20.44 1.82 7.15
CA LEU A 393 -20.53 3.27 7.35
C LEU A 393 -19.30 3.81 8.08
N ALA A 394 -18.81 3.09 9.08
CA ALA A 394 -17.59 3.46 9.80
C ALA A 394 -16.35 3.40 8.89
N ALA A 395 -16.22 2.37 8.05
CA ALA A 395 -15.13 2.26 7.07
C ALA A 395 -15.19 3.37 6.00
N PHE A 396 -16.39 3.74 5.55
CA PHE A 396 -16.60 4.87 4.65
C PHE A 396 -16.21 6.20 5.32
N ALA A 397 -16.71 6.46 6.53
CA ALA A 397 -16.42 7.68 7.28
C ALA A 397 -14.91 7.82 7.57
N TYR A 398 -14.25 6.72 7.93
CA TYR A 398 -12.80 6.68 8.08
C TYR A 398 -12.09 7.04 6.77
N SER A 399 -12.49 6.44 5.65
CA SER A 399 -11.87 6.73 4.35
C SER A 399 -12.00 8.20 3.97
N VAL A 400 -13.16 8.81 4.21
CA VAL A 400 -13.40 10.24 3.98
C VAL A 400 -12.56 11.10 4.93
N TRP A 401 -12.48 10.76 6.22
CA TRP A 401 -11.68 11.51 7.19
C TRP A 401 -10.20 11.56 6.80
N VAL A 402 -9.64 10.44 6.35
CA VAL A 402 -8.24 10.39 5.92
C VAL A 402 -8.03 11.12 4.58
N ILE A 403 -9.00 11.10 3.65
CA ILE A 403 -8.95 11.92 2.43
C ILE A 403 -8.87 13.42 2.78
N ILE A 404 -9.66 13.88 3.76
CA ILE A 404 -9.59 15.27 4.25
C ILE A 404 -8.19 15.58 4.78
N GLY A 405 -7.58 14.65 5.50
CA GLY A 405 -6.23 14.79 6.04
C GLY A 405 -5.10 14.82 5.01
N ALA A 406 -5.33 14.35 3.78
CA ALA A 406 -4.31 14.35 2.73
C ALA A 406 -3.99 15.76 2.21
N GLY A 407 -4.84 16.75 2.50
CA GLY A 407 -4.65 18.15 2.12
C GLY A 407 -5.14 18.49 0.71
N ASP A 408 -5.48 19.77 0.51
CA ASP A 408 -6.19 20.27 -0.66
C ASP A 408 -5.48 19.98 -1.98
N GLN A 409 -4.15 20.10 -2.01
CA GLN A 409 -3.36 19.85 -3.21
C GLN A 409 -3.40 18.38 -3.62
N ALA A 410 -3.26 17.45 -2.68
CA ALA A 410 -3.33 16.02 -2.97
C ALA A 410 -4.75 15.63 -3.42
N VAL A 411 -5.78 16.18 -2.76
CA VAL A 411 -7.19 16.00 -3.12
C VAL A 411 -7.48 16.50 -4.53
N PHE A 412 -7.03 17.70 -4.85
CA PHE A 412 -7.20 18.31 -6.17
C PHE A 412 -6.57 17.44 -7.27
N TRP A 413 -5.28 17.11 -7.13
CA TRP A 413 -4.58 16.31 -8.15
C TRP A 413 -5.10 14.88 -8.25
N GLY A 414 -5.44 14.26 -7.11
CA GLY A 414 -6.07 12.95 -7.07
C GLY A 414 -7.41 12.92 -7.80
N PHE A 415 -8.24 13.95 -7.59
CA PHE A 415 -9.50 14.12 -8.31
C PHE A 415 -9.29 14.30 -9.82
N ILE A 416 -8.35 15.16 -10.24
CA ILE A 416 -8.02 15.35 -11.66
C ILE A 416 -7.55 14.04 -12.30
N LEU A 417 -6.69 13.26 -11.64
CA LEU A 417 -6.20 11.99 -12.15
C LEU A 417 -7.31 10.94 -12.28
N LEU A 418 -8.31 10.96 -11.40
CA LEU A 418 -9.50 10.12 -11.54
C LEU A 418 -10.40 10.56 -12.69
N LEU A 419 -10.59 11.87 -12.87
CA LEU A 419 -11.36 12.42 -13.99
C LEU A 419 -10.74 12.06 -15.34
N ILE A 420 -9.41 12.00 -15.45
CA ILE A 420 -8.72 11.54 -16.66
C ILE A 420 -9.11 10.10 -17.04
N GLY A 421 -9.57 9.29 -16.07
CA GLY A 421 -10.12 7.97 -16.34
C GLY A 421 -11.44 8.01 -17.12
N MET A 422 -12.23 9.08 -17.02
CA MET A 422 -13.56 9.14 -17.66
C MET A 422 -13.52 9.16 -19.19
N PRO A 423 -12.68 9.99 -19.87
CA PRO A 423 -12.51 9.88 -21.32
C PRO A 423 -12.04 8.50 -21.77
N ILE A 424 -11.15 7.87 -21.00
CA ILE A 424 -10.66 6.52 -21.28
C ILE A 424 -11.81 5.51 -21.17
N TYR A 425 -12.62 5.58 -20.11
CA TYR A 425 -13.81 4.75 -19.96
C TYR A 425 -14.79 4.92 -21.12
N ALA A 426 -15.11 6.16 -21.50
CA ALA A 426 -16.02 6.44 -22.61
C ALA A 426 -15.48 5.87 -23.92
N TRP A 427 -14.19 6.06 -24.21
CA TRP A 427 -13.55 5.49 -25.40
C TRP A 427 -13.60 3.95 -25.41
N LEU A 428 -13.28 3.31 -24.28
CA LEU A 428 -13.35 1.85 -24.13
C LEU A 428 -14.79 1.32 -24.29
N HIS A 429 -15.78 2.02 -23.73
CA HIS A 429 -17.20 1.66 -23.81
C HIS A 429 -17.83 1.94 -25.18
N ILE A 430 -17.12 2.60 -26.08
CA ILE A 430 -17.55 2.71 -27.49
C ILE A 430 -16.89 1.59 -28.29
N HIS A 431 -15.59 1.35 -28.11
CA HIS A 431 -14.83 0.48 -29.02
C HIS A 431 -14.77 -0.99 -28.60
N ILE A 432 -14.90 -1.31 -27.31
CA ILE A 432 -14.83 -2.71 -26.82
C ILE A 432 -16.19 -3.41 -26.89
N THR A 433 -17.27 -2.65 -26.72
CA THR A 433 -18.66 -3.13 -26.73
C THR A 433 -19.21 -3.30 -28.14
N ASP A 434 -18.77 -2.48 -29.10
CA ASP A 434 -19.30 -2.53 -30.49
C ASP A 434 -18.53 -3.48 -31.42
N GLU A 435 -17.26 -3.81 -31.16
CA GLU A 435 -16.44 -4.61 -32.10
C GLU A 435 -16.50 -6.14 -31.92
N GLN A 436 -17.15 -6.70 -30.89
CA GLN A 436 -17.06 -8.14 -30.60
C GLN A 436 -18.35 -8.80 -30.05
N VAL A 437 -19.51 -8.46 -30.62
CA VAL A 437 -20.73 -9.30 -30.55
C VAL A 437 -20.86 -10.14 -31.80
#